data_AF-A0A376VM99-F1
#
_entry.id   AF-A0A376VM99-F1
#
_cell.length_a   1.000
_cell.length_b   1.000
_cell.length_c   1.000
_cell.angle_alpha   90.00
_cell.angle_beta   90.00
_cell.angle_gamma   90.00
#
_symmetry.space_group_name_H-M   'P 1'
#
loop_
_entity.id
_entity.type
_entity.pdbx_description
1 polymer ?
#
loop_
_entity_poly.entity_id
_entity_poly.type
_entity_poly.pdbx_seq_one_letter_code
_entity_poly.pdbx_strand_id
1 'polypeptide(L)'
;MRVPGTQFQLDPVQAAFNIGAMIRWLDFNDTWLAAEWGHPSDNLGGILATADWLSRNAVASGKAPLTMKQVLTAMIKAHEIQGCIALENSFNRVGLDHVLLVKVASTAVVAEMLGLTREEILNAVSLAWVDGQSLRTYRHAPNTGTRKSWAAGDATSRAVRLALMAKTGEMGYPSALTAPVWGFYDVSFKGESFRFQRPYGSYVMENVLFKISFPAEFHSQTAVEAAMTLYEQMQAAGKTAADIEK
;
A
#
# COMPACT_ATOMS: atom_id res chain seq x y z
N MET A 1 -5.16 -4.59 -19.60
CA MET A 1 -3.92 -4.66 -18.82
C MET A 1 -3.71 -6.08 -18.43
N ARG A 2 -2.48 -6.57 -18.54
CA ARG A 2 -2.18 -7.95 -18.18
C ARG A 2 -1.96 -8.07 -16.69
N VAL A 3 -2.51 -9.12 -16.09
CA VAL A 3 -2.21 -9.51 -14.72
C VAL A 3 -1.09 -10.56 -14.77
N PRO A 4 0.09 -10.32 -14.16
CA PRO A 4 1.24 -11.23 -14.24
C PRO A 4 0.87 -12.67 -13.87
N GLY A 5 1.38 -13.65 -14.62
CA GLY A 5 1.08 -15.07 -14.38
C GLY A 5 -0.32 -15.54 -14.79
N THR A 6 -1.11 -14.69 -15.44
CA THR A 6 -2.47 -15.05 -15.90
C THR A 6 -2.68 -14.70 -17.38
N GLN A 7 -3.79 -15.17 -17.96
CA GLN A 7 -4.23 -14.77 -19.30
C GLN A 7 -5.12 -13.52 -19.30
N PHE A 8 -5.41 -12.94 -18.13
CA PHE A 8 -6.40 -11.87 -18.02
C PHE A 8 -5.94 -10.57 -18.67
N GLN A 9 -6.85 -9.96 -19.42
CA GLN A 9 -6.73 -8.60 -19.94
C GLN A 9 -7.90 -7.76 -19.43
N LEU A 10 -7.62 -6.90 -18.44
CA LEU A 10 -8.65 -6.15 -17.71
C LEU A 10 -8.51 -4.63 -17.91
N ASP A 11 -9.51 -3.87 -17.50
CA ASP A 11 -9.37 -2.42 -17.32
C ASP A 11 -8.36 -2.13 -16.17
N PRO A 12 -7.76 -0.92 -16.10
CA PRO A 12 -6.70 -0.64 -15.14
C PRO A 12 -7.15 -0.71 -13.68
N VAL A 13 -8.44 -0.50 -13.36
CA VAL A 13 -8.96 -0.58 -11.99
C VAL A 13 -9.01 -2.05 -11.56
N GLN A 14 -9.63 -2.91 -12.37
CA GLN A 14 -9.66 -4.35 -12.06
C GLN A 14 -8.27 -4.99 -12.07
N ALA A 15 -7.40 -4.60 -13.00
CA ALA A 15 -6.02 -5.08 -13.01
C ALA A 15 -5.25 -4.67 -11.75
N ALA A 16 -5.42 -3.43 -11.28
CA ALA A 16 -4.79 -2.96 -10.04
C ALA A 16 -5.23 -3.78 -8.82
N PHE A 17 -6.53 -4.10 -8.72
CA PHE A 17 -7.04 -5.00 -7.68
C PHE A 17 -6.37 -6.37 -7.73
N ASN A 18 -6.34 -7.00 -8.90
CA ASN A 18 -5.78 -8.34 -9.06
C ASN A 18 -4.29 -8.37 -8.71
N ILE A 19 -3.51 -7.43 -9.24
CA ILE A 19 -2.06 -7.35 -8.96
C ILE A 19 -1.82 -7.09 -7.47
N GLY A 20 -2.51 -6.10 -6.89
CA GLY A 20 -2.36 -5.75 -5.48
C GLY A 20 -2.77 -6.88 -4.53
N ALA A 21 -3.87 -7.58 -4.84
CA ALA A 21 -4.29 -8.76 -4.07
C ALA A 21 -3.26 -9.89 -4.17
N MET A 22 -2.72 -10.16 -5.36
CA MET A 22 -1.72 -11.21 -5.57
C MET A 22 -0.43 -10.96 -4.79
N ILE A 23 0.13 -9.75 -4.85
CA ILE A 23 1.41 -9.45 -4.19
C ILE A 23 1.29 -9.42 -2.66
N ARG A 24 0.11 -9.07 -2.14
CA ARG A 24 -0.14 -9.00 -0.69
C ARG A 24 -0.61 -10.32 -0.08
N TRP A 25 -1.12 -11.25 -0.91
CA TRP A 25 -1.94 -12.38 -0.45
C TRP A 25 -1.29 -13.20 0.67
N LEU A 26 -0.02 -13.56 0.46
CA LEU A 26 0.76 -14.44 1.33
C LEU A 26 1.50 -13.72 2.46
N ASP A 27 1.32 -12.40 2.58
CA ASP A 27 2.04 -11.59 3.57
C ASP A 27 3.57 -11.75 3.45
N PHE A 28 4.06 -11.86 2.22
CA PHE A 28 5.47 -12.14 1.93
C PHE A 28 6.15 -11.03 1.10
N ASN A 29 5.43 -9.94 0.88
CA ASN A 29 5.98 -8.73 0.32
C ASN A 29 6.71 -7.89 1.39
N ASP A 30 7.21 -6.73 0.97
CA ASP A 30 7.99 -5.82 1.81
C ASP A 30 7.22 -5.35 3.06
N THR A 31 7.89 -4.65 3.97
CA THR A 31 7.28 -4.11 5.18
C THR A 31 7.93 -2.80 5.57
N TRP A 32 7.12 -1.88 6.07
CA TRP A 32 7.53 -0.64 6.73
C TRP A 32 6.94 -0.60 8.14
N LEU A 33 7.81 -0.48 9.16
CA LEU A 33 7.42 -0.44 10.57
C LEU A 33 7.71 0.95 11.15
N ALA A 34 6.65 1.68 11.47
CA ALA A 34 6.73 2.98 12.15
C ALA A 34 5.57 3.14 13.16
N ALA A 35 5.09 4.36 13.43
CA ALA A 35 3.91 4.57 14.27
C ALA A 35 2.66 3.89 13.67
N GLU A 36 2.59 3.82 12.35
CA GLU A 36 1.73 2.88 11.61
C GLU A 36 2.58 1.83 10.89
N TRP A 37 2.03 0.62 10.75
CA TRP A 37 2.64 -0.47 10.00
C TRP A 37 2.01 -0.57 8.61
N GLY A 38 2.78 -0.97 7.60
CA GLY A 38 2.23 -1.22 6.29
C GLY A 38 3.20 -1.90 5.33
N HIS A 39 2.72 -2.13 4.11
CA HIS A 39 3.48 -2.77 3.03
C HIS A 39 3.45 -1.85 1.81
N PRO A 40 4.43 -0.93 1.65
CA PRO A 40 4.35 0.06 0.58
C PRO A 40 4.45 -0.53 -0.83
N SER A 41 4.98 -1.75 -0.99
CA SER A 41 4.90 -2.50 -2.25
C SER A 41 3.47 -2.75 -2.73
N ASP A 42 2.45 -2.69 -1.86
CA ASP A 42 1.04 -2.84 -2.24
C ASP A 42 0.60 -1.84 -3.32
N ASN A 43 1.22 -0.64 -3.35
CA ASN A 43 0.96 0.38 -4.36
C ASN A 43 1.36 -0.05 -5.78
N LEU A 44 2.18 -1.09 -5.92
CA LEU A 44 2.59 -1.63 -7.22
C LEU A 44 1.40 -2.09 -8.06
N GLY A 45 0.29 -2.49 -7.42
CA GLY A 45 -0.94 -2.84 -8.13
C GLY A 45 -1.44 -1.72 -9.04
N GLY A 46 -1.68 -0.54 -8.48
CA GLY A 46 -2.09 0.65 -9.23
C GLY A 46 -1.04 1.16 -10.20
N ILE A 47 0.23 1.17 -9.80
CA ILE A 47 1.35 1.65 -10.62
C ILE A 47 1.51 0.77 -11.87
N LEU A 48 1.61 -0.55 -11.70
CA LEU A 48 1.89 -1.45 -12.82
C LEU A 48 0.70 -1.56 -13.78
N ALA A 49 -0.53 -1.62 -13.25
CA ALA A 49 -1.74 -1.61 -14.06
C ALA A 49 -1.84 -0.33 -14.92
N THR A 50 -1.55 0.84 -14.32
CA THR A 50 -1.58 2.12 -15.03
C THR A 50 -0.45 2.23 -16.06
N ALA A 51 0.77 1.80 -15.71
CA ALA A 51 1.90 1.84 -16.61
C ALA A 51 1.71 0.95 -17.85
N ASP A 52 1.21 -0.29 -17.68
CA ASP A 52 0.90 -1.20 -18.79
C ASP A 52 -0.18 -0.58 -19.70
N TRP A 53 -1.19 0.08 -19.11
CA TRP A 53 -2.25 0.75 -19.87
C TRP A 53 -1.75 1.89 -20.73
N LEU A 54 -1.06 2.83 -20.11
CA LEU A 54 -0.54 4.00 -20.81
C LEU A 54 0.43 3.58 -21.89
N SER A 55 1.28 2.58 -21.62
CA SER A 55 2.24 2.06 -22.59
C SER A 55 1.57 1.42 -23.80
N ARG A 56 0.55 0.57 -23.59
CA ARG A 56 -0.20 -0.06 -24.70
C ARG A 56 -0.90 0.98 -25.58
N ASN A 57 -1.55 1.97 -24.96
CA ASN A 57 -2.21 3.03 -25.71
C ASN A 57 -1.22 3.91 -26.46
N ALA A 58 -0.07 4.21 -25.84
CA ALA A 58 0.99 4.98 -26.48
C ALA A 58 1.49 4.26 -27.74
N VAL A 59 1.84 2.97 -27.62
CA VAL A 59 2.29 2.14 -28.75
C VAL A 59 1.23 2.07 -29.84
N ALA A 60 -0.03 1.83 -29.48
CA ALA A 60 -1.14 1.82 -30.44
C ALA A 60 -1.34 3.17 -31.16
N SER A 61 -0.91 4.26 -30.53
CA SER A 61 -0.96 5.63 -31.09
C SER A 61 0.37 6.07 -31.72
N GLY A 62 1.32 5.16 -31.94
CA GLY A 62 2.64 5.48 -32.53
C GLY A 62 3.57 6.28 -31.62
N LYS A 63 3.31 6.33 -30.30
CA LYS A 63 4.12 7.00 -29.29
C LYS A 63 4.99 6.00 -28.51
N ALA A 64 6.05 6.48 -27.89
CA ALA A 64 6.90 5.66 -27.03
C ALA A 64 6.14 5.20 -25.76
N PRO A 65 6.27 3.93 -25.35
CA PRO A 65 5.71 3.44 -24.09
C PRO A 65 6.44 4.03 -22.88
N LEU A 66 5.85 3.87 -21.68
CA LEU A 66 6.56 4.16 -20.44
C LEU A 66 7.69 3.14 -20.23
N THR A 67 8.73 3.57 -19.53
CA THR A 67 9.88 2.73 -19.17
C THR A 67 9.72 2.15 -17.76
N MET A 68 10.42 1.03 -17.49
CA MET A 68 10.50 0.51 -16.12
C MET A 68 11.18 1.47 -15.15
N LYS A 69 12.04 2.38 -15.63
CA LYS A 69 12.58 3.47 -14.80
C LYS A 69 11.45 4.33 -14.23
N GLN A 70 10.44 4.69 -15.03
CA GLN A 70 9.30 5.46 -14.57
C GLN A 70 8.44 4.67 -13.56
N VAL A 71 8.29 3.35 -13.75
CA VAL A 71 7.62 2.47 -12.78
C VAL A 71 8.37 2.47 -11.44
N LEU A 72 9.70 2.31 -11.45
CA LEU A 72 10.51 2.31 -10.24
C LEU A 72 10.50 3.67 -9.53
N THR A 73 10.53 4.78 -10.29
CA THR A 73 10.36 6.12 -9.72
C THR A 73 8.98 6.30 -9.07
N ALA A 74 7.92 5.80 -9.69
CA ALA A 74 6.57 5.80 -9.12
C ALA A 74 6.51 4.97 -7.82
N MET A 75 7.19 3.82 -7.77
CA MET A 75 7.30 3.01 -6.55
C MET A 75 7.98 3.80 -5.43
N ILE A 76 9.13 4.45 -5.70
CA ILE A 76 9.85 5.28 -4.71
C ILE A 76 8.91 6.35 -4.13
N LYS A 77 8.20 7.10 -4.98
CA LYS A 77 7.26 8.14 -4.53
C LYS A 77 6.13 7.56 -3.67
N ALA A 78 5.55 6.43 -4.06
CA ALA A 78 4.48 5.80 -3.29
C ALA A 78 4.97 5.31 -1.92
N HIS A 79 6.18 4.72 -1.87
CA HIS A 79 6.82 4.33 -0.62
C HIS A 79 7.03 5.54 0.28
N GLU A 80 7.55 6.62 -0.28
CA GLU A 80 7.84 7.83 0.48
C GLU A 80 6.57 8.49 1.03
N ILE A 81 5.51 8.62 0.23
CA ILE A 81 4.23 9.21 0.67
C ILE A 81 3.63 8.36 1.81
N GLN A 82 3.48 7.06 1.60
CA GLN A 82 2.89 6.17 2.61
C GLN A 82 3.76 6.09 3.87
N GLY A 83 5.06 5.87 3.70
CA GLY A 83 5.96 5.63 4.82
C GLY A 83 6.24 6.87 5.64
N CYS A 84 6.38 8.05 5.03
CA CYS A 84 6.59 9.29 5.79
C CYS A 84 5.35 9.71 6.57
N ILE A 85 4.13 9.50 6.06
CA ILE A 85 2.92 9.70 6.86
C ILE A 85 2.88 8.70 8.02
N ALA A 86 3.24 7.44 7.79
CA ALA A 86 3.24 6.39 8.82
C ALA A 86 4.24 6.63 9.96
N LEU A 87 5.23 7.52 9.79
CA LEU A 87 6.28 7.77 10.79
C LEU A 87 5.74 8.23 12.13
N GLU A 88 4.80 9.18 12.13
CA GLU A 88 4.27 9.79 13.36
C GLU A 88 2.74 9.69 13.49
N ASN A 89 2.07 9.12 12.48
CA ASN A 89 0.60 9.10 12.41
C ASN A 89 0.08 7.66 12.45
N SER A 90 -0.52 7.27 13.57
CA SER A 90 -1.04 5.91 13.79
C SER A 90 -2.55 5.85 13.58
N PHE A 91 -2.97 5.25 12.47
CA PHE A 91 -4.38 5.01 12.14
C PHE A 91 -4.96 3.83 12.93
N ASN A 92 -4.10 2.88 13.32
CA ASN A 92 -4.40 1.82 14.27
C ASN A 92 -5.02 2.36 15.56
N ARG A 93 -4.42 3.41 16.14
CA ARG A 93 -4.88 4.04 17.41
C ARG A 93 -6.22 4.76 17.32
N VAL A 94 -6.73 4.96 16.11
CA VAL A 94 -8.06 5.53 15.84
C VAL A 94 -9.01 4.53 15.19
N GLY A 95 -8.64 3.23 15.13
CA GLY A 95 -9.50 2.14 14.69
C GLY A 95 -9.57 1.95 13.16
N LEU A 96 -8.74 2.67 12.40
CA LEU A 96 -8.70 2.60 10.94
C LEU A 96 -7.57 1.70 10.46
N ASP A 97 -7.77 1.09 9.29
CA ASP A 97 -6.75 0.27 8.68
C ASP A 97 -5.70 1.08 7.90
N HIS A 98 -4.45 0.61 7.90
CA HIS A 98 -3.34 1.29 7.24
C HIS A 98 -3.48 1.40 5.72
N VAL A 99 -4.36 0.59 5.09
CA VAL A 99 -4.58 0.59 3.64
C VAL A 99 -5.11 1.93 3.11
N LEU A 100 -5.62 2.82 3.98
CA LEU A 100 -5.90 4.19 3.57
C LEU A 100 -4.64 4.90 3.04
N LEU A 101 -3.46 4.61 3.58
CA LEU A 101 -2.21 5.17 3.09
C LEU A 101 -1.82 4.59 1.73
N VAL A 102 -2.13 3.32 1.46
CA VAL A 102 -2.02 2.74 0.11
C VAL A 102 -2.93 3.48 -0.86
N LYS A 103 -4.18 3.76 -0.46
CA LYS A 103 -5.13 4.53 -1.28
C LYS A 103 -4.58 5.92 -1.59
N VAL A 104 -4.13 6.67 -0.58
CA VAL A 104 -3.61 8.04 -0.73
C VAL A 104 -2.35 8.06 -1.60
N ALA A 105 -1.35 7.22 -1.29
CA ALA A 105 -0.08 7.18 -2.01
C ALA A 105 -0.27 6.75 -3.48
N SER A 106 -1.03 5.67 -3.71
CA SER A 106 -1.39 5.23 -5.06
C SER A 106 -2.14 6.32 -5.83
N THR A 107 -3.03 7.09 -5.18
CA THR A 107 -3.84 8.11 -5.87
C THR A 107 -2.96 9.23 -6.39
N ALA A 108 -2.06 9.74 -5.56
CA ALA A 108 -1.12 10.80 -5.95
C ALA A 108 -0.22 10.36 -7.12
N VAL A 109 0.38 9.16 -7.00
CA VAL A 109 1.34 8.66 -8.00
C VAL A 109 0.64 8.26 -9.30
N VAL A 110 -0.52 7.60 -9.24
CA VAL A 110 -1.30 7.26 -10.45
C VAL A 110 -1.79 8.53 -11.14
N ALA A 111 -2.28 9.53 -10.40
CA ALA A 111 -2.67 10.81 -10.99
C ALA A 111 -1.51 11.47 -11.74
N GLU A 112 -0.31 11.51 -11.14
CA GLU A 112 0.89 12.00 -11.83
C GLU A 112 1.21 11.19 -13.10
N MET A 113 1.19 9.85 -13.02
CA MET A 113 1.44 8.98 -14.18
C MET A 113 0.44 9.20 -15.32
N LEU A 114 -0.81 9.54 -14.99
CA LEU A 114 -1.87 9.85 -15.95
C LEU A 114 -1.69 11.22 -16.63
N GLY A 115 -0.69 12.00 -16.21
CA GLY A 115 -0.38 13.32 -16.75
C GLY A 115 -1.30 14.43 -16.23
N LEU A 116 -1.89 14.25 -15.05
CA LEU A 116 -2.78 15.24 -14.45
C LEU A 116 -1.99 16.48 -14.03
N THR A 117 -2.65 17.63 -14.10
CA THR A 117 -2.16 18.90 -13.57
C THR A 117 -2.11 18.87 -12.04
N ARG A 118 -1.41 19.84 -11.44
CA ARG A 118 -1.34 19.98 -9.98
C ARG A 118 -2.72 20.05 -9.32
N GLU A 119 -3.65 20.81 -9.89
CA GLU A 119 -5.01 20.94 -9.35
C GLU A 119 -5.80 19.63 -9.45
N GLU A 120 -5.70 18.91 -10.57
CA GLU A 120 -6.34 17.59 -10.70
C GLU A 120 -5.74 16.55 -9.74
N ILE A 121 -4.43 16.59 -9.49
CA ILE A 121 -3.78 15.74 -8.48
C ILE A 121 -4.29 16.09 -7.07
N LEU A 122 -4.40 17.38 -6.73
CA LEU A 122 -4.97 17.81 -5.46
C LEU A 122 -6.43 17.36 -5.31
N ASN A 123 -7.23 17.47 -6.37
CA ASN A 123 -8.60 16.95 -6.39
C ASN A 123 -8.61 15.44 -6.11
N ALA A 124 -7.82 14.66 -6.83
CA ALA A 124 -7.70 13.21 -6.65
C ALA A 124 -7.30 12.83 -5.21
N VAL A 125 -6.28 13.49 -4.66
CA VAL A 125 -5.81 13.23 -3.28
C VAL A 125 -6.86 13.62 -2.26
N SER A 126 -7.57 14.74 -2.45
CA SER A 126 -8.67 15.13 -1.57
C SER A 126 -9.82 14.12 -1.60
N LEU A 127 -10.14 13.57 -2.78
CA LEU A 127 -11.11 12.48 -2.94
C LEU A 127 -10.69 11.24 -2.15
N ALA A 128 -9.40 10.89 -2.14
CA ALA A 128 -8.90 9.76 -1.36
C ALA A 128 -9.06 9.95 0.16
N TRP A 129 -8.94 11.19 0.65
CA TRP A 129 -9.12 11.51 2.07
C TRP A 129 -10.59 11.55 2.50
N VAL A 130 -11.49 12.08 1.67
CA VAL A 130 -12.94 12.09 1.97
C VAL A 130 -13.63 10.75 1.69
N ASP A 131 -12.95 9.81 1.03
CA ASP A 131 -13.46 8.47 0.80
C ASP A 131 -13.67 7.69 2.12
N GLY A 132 -14.54 6.69 2.10
CA GLY A 132 -14.71 5.81 3.26
C GLY A 132 -13.40 5.06 3.58
N GLN A 133 -12.87 5.22 4.79
CA GLN A 133 -11.68 4.50 5.23
C GLN A 133 -12.08 3.20 5.92
N SER A 134 -11.46 2.09 5.50
CA SER A 134 -11.85 0.78 6.02
C SER A 134 -11.48 0.64 7.49
N LEU A 135 -12.41 0.08 8.27
CA LEU A 135 -12.09 -0.48 9.59
C LEU A 135 -11.05 -1.60 9.45
N ARG A 136 -10.38 -1.94 10.55
CA ARG A 136 -9.39 -3.02 10.61
C ARG A 136 -9.85 -4.27 11.37
N THR A 137 -11.15 -4.44 11.58
CA THR A 137 -11.74 -5.58 12.32
C THR A 137 -11.27 -6.93 11.79
N TYR A 138 -11.08 -7.07 10.48
CA TYR A 138 -10.63 -8.29 9.82
C TYR A 138 -9.15 -8.64 10.07
N ARG A 139 -8.40 -7.82 10.82
CA ARG A 139 -7.02 -8.10 11.24
C ARG A 139 -6.91 -8.64 12.66
N HIS A 140 -8.01 -8.62 13.44
CA HIS A 140 -7.98 -8.88 14.88
C HIS A 140 -8.92 -10.01 15.28
N ALA A 141 -8.46 -10.87 16.19
CA ALA A 141 -9.28 -11.94 16.74
C ALA A 141 -10.50 -11.36 17.49
N PRO A 142 -11.65 -12.04 17.50
CA PRO A 142 -11.94 -13.33 16.83
C PRO A 142 -12.33 -13.19 15.35
N ASN A 143 -12.27 -11.99 14.77
CA ASN A 143 -12.77 -11.67 13.43
C ASN A 143 -11.69 -11.70 12.33
N THR A 144 -10.47 -12.13 12.66
CA THR A 144 -9.36 -12.21 11.69
C THR A 144 -9.78 -13.06 10.50
N GLY A 145 -9.70 -12.49 9.30
CA GLY A 145 -10.21 -13.13 8.09
C GLY A 145 -9.43 -12.74 6.84
N THR A 146 -9.80 -13.34 5.71
CA THR A 146 -9.05 -13.21 4.44
C THR A 146 -9.04 -11.80 3.85
N ARG A 147 -9.94 -10.91 4.29
CA ARG A 147 -9.89 -9.49 3.88
C ARG A 147 -8.54 -8.83 4.16
N LYS A 148 -7.81 -9.27 5.20
CA LYS A 148 -6.45 -8.77 5.47
C LYS A 148 -5.47 -8.95 4.31
N SER A 149 -5.71 -9.94 3.44
CA SER A 149 -4.85 -10.33 2.32
C SER A 149 -5.17 -9.61 1.01
N TRP A 150 -6.35 -9.00 0.87
CA TRP A 150 -6.75 -8.29 -0.35
C TRP A 150 -7.19 -6.83 -0.13
N ALA A 151 -7.31 -6.37 1.12
CA ALA A 151 -7.69 -4.99 1.44
C ALA A 151 -6.76 -3.94 0.80
N ALA A 152 -5.47 -4.24 0.68
CA ALA A 152 -4.53 -3.34 0.02
C ALA A 152 -4.71 -3.31 -1.51
N GLY A 153 -5.04 -4.46 -2.12
CA GLY A 153 -5.45 -4.55 -3.53
C GLY A 153 -6.70 -3.74 -3.83
N ASP A 154 -7.69 -3.79 -2.93
CA ASP A 154 -8.90 -2.95 -2.99
C ASP A 154 -8.55 -1.46 -2.88
N ALA A 155 -7.68 -1.06 -1.95
CA ALA A 155 -7.26 0.32 -1.77
C ALA A 155 -6.48 0.89 -2.98
N THR A 156 -5.51 0.15 -3.54
CA THR A 156 -4.77 0.61 -4.73
C THR A 156 -5.65 0.62 -5.99
N SER A 157 -6.62 -0.30 -6.10
CA SER A 157 -7.65 -0.26 -7.14
C SER A 157 -8.54 0.98 -7.03
N ARG A 158 -9.01 1.29 -5.82
CA ARG A 158 -9.78 2.51 -5.52
C ARG A 158 -9.00 3.76 -5.91
N ALA A 159 -7.71 3.80 -5.64
CA ALA A 159 -6.85 4.91 -6.02
C ALA A 159 -6.81 5.17 -7.54
N VAL A 160 -6.70 4.11 -8.35
CA VAL A 160 -6.78 4.23 -9.82
C VAL A 160 -8.13 4.80 -10.24
N ARG A 161 -9.22 4.34 -9.63
CA ARG A 161 -10.57 4.89 -9.90
C ARG A 161 -10.66 6.38 -9.57
N LEU A 162 -10.16 6.81 -8.42
CA LEU A 162 -10.22 8.22 -7.99
C LEU A 162 -9.39 9.12 -8.91
N ALA A 163 -8.20 8.69 -9.30
CA ALA A 163 -7.37 9.42 -10.25
C ALA A 163 -8.04 9.54 -11.64
N LEU A 164 -8.75 8.50 -12.09
CA LEU A 164 -9.54 8.55 -13.34
C LEU A 164 -10.75 9.49 -13.24
N MET A 165 -11.40 9.60 -12.07
CA MET A 165 -12.48 10.57 -11.85
C MET A 165 -11.96 12.02 -11.88
N ALA A 166 -10.85 12.30 -11.20
CA ALA A 166 -10.21 13.60 -11.26
C ALA A 166 -9.80 13.98 -12.69
N LYS A 167 -9.31 13.00 -13.47
CA LYS A 167 -8.98 13.19 -14.91
C LYS A 167 -10.18 13.63 -15.76
N THR A 168 -11.40 13.30 -15.35
CA THR A 168 -12.62 13.74 -16.07
C THR A 168 -13.10 15.14 -15.65
N GLY A 169 -12.35 15.83 -14.79
CA GLY A 169 -12.70 17.17 -14.29
C GLY A 169 -13.51 17.16 -12.99
N GLU A 170 -13.53 16.05 -12.26
CA GLU A 170 -14.16 15.99 -10.93
C GLU A 170 -13.49 16.98 -9.97
N MET A 171 -14.30 17.67 -9.17
CA MET A 171 -13.80 18.68 -8.24
C MET A 171 -13.19 18.05 -6.99
N GLY A 172 -12.32 18.80 -6.32
CA GLY A 172 -11.72 18.42 -5.06
C GLY A 172 -12.39 19.03 -3.83
N TYR A 173 -11.87 18.65 -2.67
CA TYR A 173 -12.27 19.14 -1.36
C TYR A 173 -11.04 19.75 -0.66
N PRO A 174 -10.75 21.05 -0.84
CA PRO A 174 -9.52 21.68 -0.35
C PRO A 174 -9.29 21.54 1.16
N SER A 175 -10.36 21.45 1.94
CA SER A 175 -10.35 21.26 3.40
C SER A 175 -10.67 19.83 3.84
N ALA A 176 -10.46 18.82 2.99
CA ALA A 176 -10.74 17.41 3.30
C ALA A 176 -10.18 16.94 4.66
N LEU A 177 -9.01 17.46 5.06
CA LEU A 177 -8.40 17.16 6.34
C LEU A 177 -8.91 18.06 7.48
N THR A 178 -9.11 19.35 7.21
CA THR A 178 -9.19 20.42 8.22
C THR A 178 -10.56 21.07 8.39
N ALA A 179 -11.57 20.70 7.58
CA ALA A 179 -12.91 21.27 7.70
C ALA A 179 -13.43 21.06 9.13
N PRO A 180 -13.83 22.12 9.86
CA PRO A 180 -14.35 21.97 11.22
C PRO A 180 -15.56 21.02 11.24
N VAL A 181 -15.59 20.10 12.20
CA VAL A 181 -16.62 19.05 12.37
C VAL A 181 -16.62 17.96 11.31
N TRP A 182 -16.31 18.29 10.04
CA TRP A 182 -16.52 17.40 8.89
C TRP A 182 -15.23 16.87 8.26
N GLY A 183 -14.08 17.44 8.60
CA GLY A 183 -12.78 17.09 8.08
C GLY A 183 -12.23 15.81 8.71
N PHE A 184 -11.29 15.17 8.01
CA PHE A 184 -10.69 13.91 8.46
C PHE A 184 -10.12 14.00 9.88
N TYR A 185 -9.50 15.12 10.25
CA TYR A 185 -8.90 15.28 11.58
C TYR A 185 -9.95 15.16 12.68
N ASP A 186 -11.04 15.92 12.61
CA ASP A 186 -12.11 15.88 13.61
C ASP A 186 -12.86 14.56 13.59
N VAL A 187 -13.22 14.06 12.40
CA VAL A 187 -14.10 12.88 12.26
C VAL A 187 -13.36 11.57 12.54
N SER A 188 -12.14 11.44 12.04
CA SER A 188 -11.43 10.15 11.92
C SER A 188 -10.07 10.13 12.61
N PHE A 189 -9.58 11.27 13.10
CA PHE A 189 -8.28 11.38 13.74
C PHE A 189 -8.30 12.05 15.13
N LYS A 190 -9.47 12.05 15.79
CA LYS A 190 -9.68 12.56 17.16
C LYS A 190 -9.30 14.04 17.33
N GLY A 191 -9.43 14.84 16.28
CA GLY A 191 -9.07 16.27 16.27
C GLY A 191 -7.57 16.55 16.20
N GLU A 192 -6.71 15.53 16.13
CA GLU A 192 -5.27 15.72 15.95
C GLU A 192 -4.93 16.02 14.48
N SER A 193 -3.85 16.75 14.25
CA SER A 193 -3.29 16.98 12.92
C SER A 193 -2.11 16.05 12.64
N PHE A 194 -1.87 15.76 11.37
CA PHE A 194 -0.73 14.92 11.01
C PHE A 194 0.60 15.61 11.32
N ARG A 195 1.55 14.83 11.84
CA ARG A 195 2.91 15.27 12.14
C ARG A 195 3.90 14.61 11.20
N PHE A 196 4.97 15.32 10.90
CA PHE A 196 5.99 14.91 9.95
C PHE A 196 7.36 15.27 10.50
N GLN A 197 8.21 14.26 10.69
CA GLN A 197 9.60 14.46 11.11
C GLN A 197 10.57 14.72 9.95
N ARG A 198 10.09 14.67 8.70
CA ARG A 198 10.96 14.84 7.51
C ARG A 198 10.20 15.26 6.25
N PRO A 199 10.87 15.93 5.30
CA PRO A 199 10.35 16.10 3.94
C PRO A 199 10.36 14.77 3.18
N TYR A 200 9.57 14.68 2.10
CA TYR A 200 9.60 13.55 1.18
C TYR A 200 10.89 13.53 0.35
N GLY A 201 11.57 12.39 0.31
CA GLY A 201 12.71 12.08 -0.57
C GLY A 201 12.62 10.63 -1.09
N SER A 202 13.56 9.79 -0.69
CA SER A 202 13.63 8.36 -1.04
C SER A 202 13.91 7.45 0.17
N TYR A 203 13.80 7.99 1.38
CA TYR A 203 14.21 7.33 2.62
C TYR A 203 13.51 5.99 2.84
N VAL A 204 12.20 5.93 2.56
CA VAL A 204 11.40 4.74 2.85
C VAL A 204 11.82 3.58 1.94
N MET A 205 12.04 3.85 0.64
CA MET A 205 12.51 2.83 -0.29
C MET A 205 13.92 2.32 0.08
N GLU A 206 14.81 3.23 0.49
CA GLU A 206 16.18 2.88 0.88
C GLU A 206 16.25 2.02 2.15
N ASN A 207 15.25 2.10 3.02
CA ASN A 207 15.23 1.45 4.33
C ASN A 207 14.08 0.44 4.48
N VAL A 208 13.42 0.06 3.38
CA VAL A 208 12.30 -0.88 3.41
C VAL A 208 12.78 -2.26 3.87
N LEU A 209 11.94 -2.95 4.63
CA LEU A 209 12.26 -4.27 5.17
C LEU A 209 11.75 -5.37 4.23
N PHE A 210 12.61 -6.32 3.88
CA PHE A 210 12.22 -7.47 3.08
C PHE A 210 12.01 -8.72 3.94
N LYS A 211 10.98 -9.50 3.60
CA LYS A 211 10.82 -10.86 4.10
C LYS A 211 11.48 -11.80 3.10
N ILE A 212 12.71 -12.22 3.39
CA ILE A 212 13.51 -13.03 2.46
C ILE A 212 13.19 -14.51 2.62
N SER A 213 13.14 -14.99 3.86
CA SER A 213 13.15 -16.43 4.15
C SER A 213 11.77 -17.00 4.45
N PHE A 214 10.89 -16.26 5.14
CA PHE A 214 9.65 -16.82 5.70
C PHE A 214 8.41 -15.96 5.43
N PRO A 215 7.30 -16.52 4.90
CA PRO A 215 6.02 -15.83 4.73
C PRO A 215 5.27 -15.75 6.06
N ALA A 216 5.84 -14.97 6.98
CA ALA A 216 5.34 -14.77 8.33
C ALA A 216 5.15 -13.28 8.64
N GLU A 217 4.31 -12.98 9.63
CA GLU A 217 4.14 -11.62 10.14
C GLU A 217 5.52 -11.05 10.55
N PHE A 218 5.80 -9.77 10.25
CA PHE A 218 7.18 -9.26 10.31
C PHE A 218 7.78 -9.31 11.73
N HIS A 219 6.99 -9.08 12.78
CA HIS A 219 7.44 -9.17 14.16
C HIS A 219 7.85 -10.59 14.57
N SER A 220 7.50 -11.62 13.77
CA SER A 220 7.88 -13.01 14.03
C SER A 220 9.13 -13.49 13.28
N GLN A 221 9.70 -12.70 12.37
CA GLN A 221 10.79 -13.15 11.48
C GLN A 221 12.02 -13.67 12.23
N THR A 222 12.53 -12.91 13.21
CA THR A 222 13.71 -13.31 14.00
C THR A 222 13.42 -14.48 14.94
N ALA A 223 12.19 -14.63 15.42
CA ALA A 223 11.78 -15.78 16.22
C ALA A 223 11.76 -17.07 15.38
N VAL A 224 11.32 -17.00 14.13
CA VAL A 224 11.36 -18.15 13.20
C VAL A 224 12.81 -18.53 12.88
N GLU A 225 13.69 -17.56 12.63
CA GLU A 225 15.12 -17.81 12.40
C GLU A 225 15.79 -18.49 13.61
N ALA A 226 15.51 -17.99 14.81
CA ALA A 226 15.99 -18.61 16.05
C ALA A 226 15.45 -20.03 16.22
N ALA A 227 14.17 -20.26 15.92
CA ALA A 227 13.56 -21.58 16.00
C ALA A 227 14.20 -22.58 15.02
N MET A 228 14.53 -22.17 13.79
CA MET A 228 15.24 -23.01 12.83
C MET A 228 16.64 -23.37 13.31
N THR A 229 17.37 -22.41 13.88
CA THR A 229 18.70 -22.65 14.46
C THR A 229 18.63 -23.63 15.64
N LEU A 230 17.66 -23.44 16.54
CA LEU A 230 17.45 -24.34 17.68
C LEU A 230 17.03 -25.73 17.23
N TYR A 231 16.21 -25.84 16.18
CA TYR A 231 15.83 -27.13 15.60
C TYR A 231 17.04 -27.94 15.15
N GLU A 232 17.99 -27.31 14.43
CA GLU A 232 19.23 -27.99 14.00
C GLU A 232 20.07 -28.46 15.20
N GLN A 233 20.18 -27.63 16.24
CA GLN A 233 20.89 -28.00 17.47
C GLN A 233 20.23 -29.17 18.20
N MET A 234 18.89 -29.19 18.26
CA MET A 234 18.15 -30.30 18.84
C MET A 234 18.38 -31.60 18.06
N GLN A 235 18.30 -31.54 16.72
CA GLN A 235 18.57 -32.70 15.86
C GLN A 235 20.00 -33.22 16.05
N ALA A 236 21.00 -32.33 16.09
CA ALA A 236 22.39 -32.70 16.32
C ALA A 236 22.63 -33.33 17.71
N ALA A 237 21.84 -32.94 18.70
CA ALA A 237 21.86 -33.53 20.05
C ALA A 237 21.02 -34.82 20.17
N GLY A 238 20.42 -35.31 19.08
CA GLY A 238 19.51 -36.47 19.11
C GLY A 238 18.21 -36.21 19.87
N LYS A 239 17.84 -34.95 20.08
CA LYS A 239 16.63 -34.52 20.79
C LYS A 239 15.47 -34.29 19.83
N THR A 240 14.26 -34.44 20.37
CA THR A 240 12.99 -34.25 19.70
C THR A 240 12.10 -33.27 20.47
N ALA A 241 10.94 -32.93 19.92
CA ALA A 241 9.95 -32.10 20.62
C ALA A 241 9.46 -32.74 21.94
N ALA A 242 9.59 -34.06 22.12
CA ALA A 242 9.23 -34.74 23.36
C ALA A 242 10.18 -34.43 24.53
N ASP A 243 11.39 -33.94 24.23
CA ASP A 243 12.44 -33.63 25.22
C ASP A 243 12.38 -32.18 25.73
N ILE A 244 11.36 -31.40 25.33
CA ILE A 244 11.18 -30.01 25.76
C ILE A 244 10.46 -29.99 27.12
N GLU A 245 11.16 -29.57 28.17
CA GLU A 245 10.57 -29.29 29.49
C GLU A 245 9.78 -27.98 29.46
N LYS A 246 8.69 -27.93 30.25
CA LYS A 246 7.82 -26.75 30.37
C LYS A 246 8.34 -25.73 31.38
#